data_AF-A0A7S1CZJ7-F1
#
_entry.id   AF-A0A7S1CZJ7-F1
#
_cell.length_a   1.000
_cell.length_b   1.000
_cell.length_c   1.000
_cell.angle_alpha   90.00
_cell.angle_beta   90.00
_cell.angle_gamma   90.00
#
_symmetry.space_group_name_H-M   'P 1'
#
loop_
_entity.id
_entity.type
_entity.pdbx_description
1 polymer ?
#
loop_
_entity_poly.entity_id
_entity_poly.type
_entity_poly.pdbx_seq_one_letter_code
_entity_poly.pdbx_strand_id
1 'polypeptide(L)'
;NKRWSSIDGKPHDVEVRAALKYFHLGRKRKRSSVVSITSDMGLNRTVESPVQLANLLTSPMERALPGWDVRSNDSGIICAVSPSRREILRGADRLPCLFCVKWCKGEKGLWWHQQREHNAEHSLAA
;
A
#
# COMPACT_ATOMS: atom_id res chain seq x y z
N ASN A 1 0.36 34.38 3.97
CA ASN A 1 -0.20 33.01 3.86
C ASN A 1 0.82 32.04 3.26
N LYS A 2 1.65 31.41 4.09
CA LYS A 2 2.51 30.31 3.65
C LYS A 2 1.63 29.08 3.42
N ARG A 3 1.21 28.86 2.17
CA ARG A 3 0.60 27.62 1.73
C ARG A 3 1.71 26.57 1.83
N TRP A 4 1.65 25.71 2.84
CA TRP A 4 2.53 24.55 2.93
C TRP A 4 2.46 23.83 1.58
N SER A 5 3.55 23.82 0.82
CA SER A 5 3.63 23.04 -0.40
C SER A 5 3.48 21.58 0.03
N SER A 6 2.31 21.02 -0.27
CA SER A 6 1.85 19.68 0.09
C SER A 6 2.80 18.54 -0.31
N ILE A 7 3.93 18.85 -0.95
CA ILE A 7 4.91 17.93 -1.54
C ILE A 7 5.85 17.33 -0.48
N ASP A 8 6.10 18.03 0.64
CA ASP A 8 7.03 17.57 1.69
C ASP A 8 6.38 16.64 2.72
N GLY A 9 5.07 16.42 2.62
CA GLY A 9 4.31 15.48 3.47
C GLY A 9 4.35 14.04 2.99
N LYS A 10 3.62 13.16 3.70
CA LYS A 10 3.41 11.78 3.24
C LYS A 10 2.75 11.78 1.85
N PRO A 11 3.10 10.82 0.97
CA PRO A 11 2.57 10.82 -0.39
C PRO A 11 1.09 10.45 -0.46
N HIS A 12 0.59 9.64 0.47
CA HIS A 12 -0.80 9.18 0.52
C HIS A 12 -1.73 10.13 1.27
N ASP A 13 -3.00 10.12 0.88
CA ASP A 13 -4.06 10.87 1.56
C ASP A 13 -4.63 10.09 2.75
N VAL A 14 -4.67 8.75 2.63
CA VAL A 14 -5.29 7.86 3.62
C VAL A 14 -4.32 6.73 4.00
N GLU A 15 -4.21 6.46 5.30
CA GLU A 15 -3.61 5.24 5.86
C GLU A 15 -4.68 4.38 6.53
N VAL A 16 -4.83 3.13 6.09
CA VAL A 16 -5.71 2.14 6.69
C VAL A 16 -4.88 1.11 7.46
N ARG A 17 -4.99 1.17 8.78
CA ARG A 17 -4.29 0.28 9.74
C ARG A 17 -5.16 -0.91 10.18
N ALA A 18 -6.32 -1.10 9.56
CA ALA A 18 -7.31 -2.10 9.95
C ALA A 18 -6.74 -3.52 9.86
N ALA A 19 -6.06 -3.87 8.76
CA ALA A 19 -5.44 -5.19 8.59
C ALA A 19 -4.46 -5.50 9.73
N LEU A 20 -3.55 -4.57 10.02
CA LEU A 20 -2.63 -4.68 11.15
C LEU A 20 -3.37 -4.85 12.48
N LYS A 21 -4.35 -4.01 12.78
CA LYS A 21 -5.10 -4.06 14.04
C LYS A 21 -5.89 -5.37 14.20
N TYR A 22 -6.64 -5.77 13.18
CA TYR A 22 -7.51 -6.94 13.25
C TYR A 22 -6.74 -8.25 13.29
N PHE A 23 -5.63 -8.35 12.56
CA PHE A 23 -4.75 -9.51 12.65
C PHE A 23 -4.27 -9.72 14.09
N HIS A 24 -3.74 -8.68 14.72
CA HIS A 24 -3.26 -8.75 16.11
C HIS A 24 -4.39 -9.06 17.11
N LEU A 25 -5.60 -8.53 16.87
CA LEU A 25 -6.76 -8.83 17.71
C LEU A 25 -7.18 -10.30 17.61
N GLY A 26 -7.22 -10.86 16.39
CA GLY A 26 -7.51 -12.28 16.15
C GLY A 26 -6.47 -13.19 16.81
N ARG A 27 -5.19 -12.84 16.65
CA ARG A 27 -4.04 -13.53 17.26
C ARG A 27 -4.16 -13.58 18.78
N LYS A 28 -4.46 -12.44 19.43
CA LYS A 28 -4.63 -12.35 20.89
C LYS A 28 -5.78 -13.21 21.41
N ARG A 29 -6.90 -13.24 20.69
CA ARG A 29 -8.09 -14.01 21.09
C ARG A 29 -7.86 -15.52 21.00
N LYS A 30 -7.20 -15.99 19.94
CA LYS A 30 -6.99 -17.44 19.71
C LYS A 30 -5.65 -17.98 20.22
N ARG A 31 -4.74 -17.12 20.71
CA ARG A 31 -3.33 -17.45 21.01
C ARG A 31 -2.62 -18.20 19.87
N SER A 32 -3.10 -18.05 18.65
CA SER A 32 -2.59 -18.70 17.44
C SER A 32 -1.75 -17.70 16.66
N SER A 33 -0.67 -18.13 16.00
CA SER A 33 0.06 -17.32 15.01
C SER A 33 -0.75 -17.10 13.73
N VAL A 34 -1.80 -17.89 13.51
CA VAL A 34 -2.63 -17.88 12.30
C VAL A 34 -4.05 -17.42 12.63
N VAL A 35 -4.58 -16.52 11.82
CA VAL A 35 -5.95 -16.02 11.89
C VAL A 35 -6.78 -16.62 10.75
N SER A 36 -7.81 -17.37 11.06
CA SER A 36 -8.80 -17.84 10.07
C SER A 36 -9.87 -16.78 9.85
N ILE A 37 -10.15 -16.48 8.58
CA ILE A 37 -11.20 -15.58 8.12
C ILE A 37 -12.23 -16.41 7.37
N THR A 38 -13.50 -16.23 7.71
CA THR A 38 -14.61 -16.89 7.05
C THR A 38 -15.50 -15.83 6.42
N SER A 39 -15.77 -15.93 5.12
CA SER A 39 -16.73 -15.07 4.45
C SER A 39 -18.15 -15.40 4.89
N ASP A 40 -19.07 -14.48 4.64
CA ASP A 40 -20.52 -14.72 4.72
C ASP A 40 -20.99 -15.91 3.87
N MET A 41 -20.36 -16.13 2.71
CA MET A 41 -20.59 -17.31 1.85
C MET A 41 -19.88 -18.59 2.32
N GLY A 42 -19.28 -18.61 3.51
CA GLY A 42 -18.63 -19.80 4.08
C GLY A 42 -17.21 -20.09 3.57
N LEU A 43 -16.63 -19.24 2.72
CA LEU A 43 -15.25 -19.41 2.27
C LEU A 43 -14.29 -19.16 3.43
N ASN A 44 -13.50 -20.16 3.80
CA ASN A 44 -12.49 -20.06 4.84
C ASN A 44 -11.10 -19.84 4.23
N ARG A 45 -10.35 -18.87 4.76
CA ARG A 45 -8.95 -18.64 4.43
C ARG A 45 -8.15 -18.41 5.70
N THR A 46 -6.93 -18.90 5.73
CA THR A 46 -5.96 -18.59 6.77
C THR A 46 -5.10 -17.41 6.38
N VAL A 47 -4.80 -16.58 7.37
CA VAL A 47 -3.89 -15.46 7.27
C VAL A 47 -2.83 -15.60 8.35
N GLU A 48 -1.57 -15.54 7.93
CA GLU A 48 -0.39 -15.77 8.77
C GLU A 48 0.32 -14.47 9.13
N SER A 49 0.00 -13.36 8.44
CA SER A 49 0.60 -12.05 8.72
C SER A 49 -0.35 -10.88 8.44
N PRO A 50 -0.11 -9.70 9.07
CA PRO A 50 -0.79 -8.46 8.71
C PRO A 50 -0.68 -8.11 7.22
N VAL A 51 0.46 -8.39 6.60
CA VAL A 51 0.74 -8.10 5.19
C VAL A 51 -0.18 -8.93 4.29
N GLN A 52 -0.32 -10.22 4.59
CA GLN A 52 -1.22 -11.09 3.83
C GLN A 52 -2.67 -10.60 3.92
N LEU A 53 -3.12 -10.16 5.10
CA LEU A 53 -4.45 -9.56 5.25
C LEU A 53 -4.58 -8.25 4.46
N ALA A 54 -3.56 -7.38 4.52
CA ALA A 54 -3.56 -6.13 3.78
C ALA A 54 -3.67 -6.39 2.27
N ASN A 55 -2.90 -7.33 1.73
CA ASN A 55 -2.92 -7.70 0.30
C ASN A 55 -4.28 -8.24 -0.13
N LEU A 56 -4.95 -9.04 0.72
CA LEU A 56 -6.32 -9.50 0.46
C LEU A 56 -7.34 -8.35 0.38
N LEU A 57 -7.11 -7.27 1.12
CA LEU A 57 -7.98 -6.10 1.18
C LEU A 57 -7.65 -5.04 0.12
N THR A 58 -6.42 -5.00 -0.41
CA THR A 58 -6.00 -4.03 -1.43
C THR A 58 -6.88 -4.12 -2.69
N SER A 59 -7.03 -5.31 -3.28
CA SER A 59 -7.83 -5.46 -4.52
C SER A 59 -9.30 -5.05 -4.40
N PRO A 60 -10.06 -5.43 -3.35
CA PRO A 60 -11.42 -4.91 -3.18
C PRO A 60 -11.45 -3.40 -2.93
N MET A 61 -10.44 -2.83 -2.27
CA MET A 61 -10.34 -1.37 -2.10
C MET A 61 -10.08 -0.64 -3.42
N GLU A 62 -9.22 -1.18 -4.30
CA GLU A 62 -8.99 -0.63 -5.64
C GLU A 62 -10.27 -0.60 -6.47
N ARG A 63 -11.08 -1.68 -6.39
CA ARG A 63 -12.39 -1.72 -7.06
C ARG A 63 -13.38 -0.72 -6.46
N ALA A 64 -13.37 -0.55 -5.15
CA ALA A 64 -14.26 0.38 -4.44
C ALA A 64 -13.86 1.85 -4.62
N LEU A 65 -12.60 2.13 -4.98
CA LEU A 65 -12.05 3.46 -5.16
C LEU A 65 -11.46 3.63 -6.58
N PRO A 66 -12.30 3.70 -7.63
CA PRO A 66 -11.82 3.80 -9.00
C PRO A 66 -10.87 4.99 -9.20
N GLY A 67 -9.74 4.72 -9.86
CA GLY A 67 -8.72 5.72 -10.15
C GLY A 67 -7.81 6.07 -8.99
N TRP A 68 -8.07 5.60 -7.76
CA TRP A 68 -7.12 5.72 -6.65
C TRP A 68 -5.96 4.74 -6.82
N ASP A 69 -4.82 5.09 -6.23
CA ASP A 69 -3.65 4.23 -6.19
C ASP A 69 -3.54 3.68 -4.77
N VAL A 70 -3.83 2.39 -4.63
CA VAL A 70 -3.98 1.71 -3.34
C VAL A 70 -2.92 0.63 -3.25
N ARG A 71 -2.02 0.74 -2.27
CA ARG A 71 -0.90 -0.20 -2.07
C ARG A 71 -0.70 -0.47 -0.60
N SER A 72 -0.26 -1.68 -0.27
CA SER A 72 0.14 -2.07 1.09
C SER A 72 1.65 -1.95 1.28
N ASN A 73 2.08 -1.77 2.52
CA ASN A 73 3.50 -1.85 2.90
C ASN A 73 3.81 -3.12 3.70
N ASP A 74 5.09 -3.33 4.01
CA ASP A 74 5.60 -4.52 4.70
C ASP A 74 5.14 -4.64 6.17
N SER A 75 4.46 -3.62 6.69
CA SER A 75 3.81 -3.64 8.00
C SER A 75 2.32 -4.00 7.93
N GLY A 76 1.77 -4.26 6.75
CA GLY A 76 0.33 -4.52 6.58
C GLY A 76 -0.53 -3.28 6.76
N ILE A 77 0.01 -2.09 6.47
CA ILE A 77 -0.75 -0.84 6.37
C ILE A 77 -1.06 -0.60 4.90
N ILE A 78 -2.32 -0.30 4.59
CA ILE A 78 -2.76 0.05 3.24
C ILE A 78 -2.74 1.57 3.11
N CYS A 79 -2.07 2.08 2.10
CA CYS A 79 -1.97 3.49 1.76
C CYS A 79 -2.77 3.74 0.48
N ALA A 80 -3.59 4.78 0.47
CA ALA A 80 -4.38 5.17 -0.70
C ALA A 80 -4.07 6.61 -1.11
N VAL A 81 -3.84 6.82 -2.39
CA VAL A 81 -3.51 8.11 -3.03
C VAL A 81 -4.63 8.44 -4.01
N SER A 82 -5.30 9.57 -3.78
CA SER A 82 -6.34 10.09 -4.66
C SER A 82 -5.78 10.51 -6.03
N PRO A 83 -6.61 10.58 -7.08
CA PRO A 83 -6.19 11.08 -8.39
C PRO A 83 -5.56 12.48 -8.33
N SER A 84 -6.18 13.42 -7.62
CA SER A 84 -5.67 14.79 -7.48
C SER A 84 -4.31 14.82 -6.76
N ARG A 85 -4.13 13.97 -5.75
CA ARG A 85 -2.84 13.85 -5.06
C ARG A 85 -1.75 13.28 -5.97
N ARG A 86 -2.09 12.27 -6.78
CA ARG A 86 -1.19 11.70 -7.79
C ARG A 86 -0.74 12.75 -8.80
N GLU A 87 -1.64 13.62 -9.26
CA GLU A 87 -1.29 14.72 -10.17
C GLU A 87 -0.30 15.70 -9.53
N ILE A 88 -0.53 16.08 -8.26
CA ILE A 88 0.41 16.94 -7.51
C ILE A 88 1.78 16.28 -7.37
N LEU A 89 1.83 14.98 -7.07
CA LEU A 89 3.09 14.24 -6.94
C LEU A 89 3.83 14.15 -8.28
N ARG A 90 3.12 13.85 -9.37
CA ARG A 90 3.70 13.83 -10.72
C ARG A 90 4.20 15.21 -11.14
N GLY A 91 3.45 16.28 -10.84
CA GLY A 91 3.89 17.66 -11.09
C GLY A 91 5.13 18.06 -10.28
N ALA A 92 5.42 17.34 -9.18
CA ALA A 92 6.65 17.48 -8.38
C ALA A 92 7.74 16.48 -8.78
N ASP A 93 7.65 15.87 -9.97
CA ASP A 93 8.55 14.84 -10.47
C ASP A 93 8.70 13.65 -9.50
N ARG A 94 7.59 13.23 -8.90
CA ARG A 94 7.52 12.02 -8.08
C ARG A 94 6.71 10.93 -8.77
N LEU A 95 7.35 9.78 -8.98
CA LEU A 95 6.78 8.61 -9.65
C LEU A 95 6.49 7.49 -8.64
N PRO A 96 5.36 6.78 -8.77
CA PRO A 96 5.02 5.69 -7.87
C PRO A 96 5.87 4.44 -8.15
N CYS A 97 6.30 3.75 -7.10
CA CYS A 97 6.80 2.38 -7.23
C CYS A 97 5.65 1.39 -7.44
N LEU A 98 5.77 0.49 -8.41
CA LEU A 98 4.75 -0.54 -8.68
C LEU A 98 4.65 -1.61 -7.59
N PHE A 99 5.68 -1.78 -6.76
CA PHE A 99 5.78 -2.89 -5.80
C PHE A 99 5.53 -2.47 -4.34
N CYS A 100 5.62 -1.18 -4.03
CA CYS A 100 5.46 -0.70 -2.66
C CYS A 100 4.86 0.71 -2.62
N VAL A 101 4.54 1.21 -1.43
CA VAL A 101 3.89 2.52 -1.22
C VAL A 101 4.78 3.75 -1.51
N LYS A 102 6.06 3.57 -1.87
CA LYS A 102 7.00 4.69 -2.07
C LYS A 102 6.70 5.45 -3.37
N TRP A 103 7.00 6.74 -3.32
CA TRP A 103 6.99 7.67 -4.44
C TRP A 103 8.38 8.29 -4.56
N CYS A 104 9.06 7.97 -5.65
CA CYS A 104 10.46 8.26 -5.88
C CYS A 104 10.61 9.50 -6.76
N LYS A 105 11.68 10.28 -6.56
CA LYS A 105 11.94 11.48 -7.36
C LYS A 105 12.60 11.11 -8.69
N GLY A 106 11.93 11.42 -9.80
CA GLY A 106 12.36 11.14 -11.17
C GLY A 106 12.51 9.65 -11.51
N GLU A 107 12.69 9.36 -12.79
CA GLU A 107 12.86 8.00 -13.31
C GLU A 107 14.09 7.30 -12.74
N LYS A 108 15.24 8.01 -12.67
CA LYS A 108 16.47 7.45 -12.09
C LYS A 108 16.30 7.05 -10.62
N GLY A 109 15.59 7.86 -9.84
CA GLY A 109 15.33 7.57 -8.43
C GLY A 109 14.37 6.39 -8.26
N LEU A 110 13.35 6.29 -9.13
CA LEU A 110 12.44 5.16 -9.18
C LEU A 110 13.17 3.86 -9.54
N TRP A 111 13.98 3.89 -10.60
CA TRP A 111 14.76 2.75 -11.05
C TRP A 111 15.71 2.24 -9.96
N TRP A 112 16.48 3.14 -9.35
CA TRP A 112 17.41 2.77 -8.28
C TRP A 112 16.69 2.15 -7.07
N HIS A 113 15.51 2.68 -6.74
CA HIS A 113 14.66 2.11 -5.71
C HIS A 113 14.17 0.70 -6.08
N GLN A 114 13.68 0.51 -7.31
CA GLN A 114 13.18 -0.78 -7.79
C GLN A 114 14.27 -1.85 -7.84
N GLN A 115 15.47 -1.49 -8.31
CA GLN A 115 16.60 -2.41 -8.35
C GLN A 115 17.04 -2.82 -6.94
N ARG A 116 17.18 -1.87 -6.01
CA ARG A 116 17.72 -2.15 -4.67
C ARG A 116 16.76 -2.86 -3.74
N GLU A 117 15.47 -2.52 -3.83
CA GLU A 117 14.50 -2.93 -2.81
C GLU A 117 13.60 -4.05 -3.30
N HIS A 118 13.44 -4.18 -4.64
CA HIS A 118 12.59 -5.18 -5.27
C HIS A 118 13.34 -6.12 -6.20
N ASN A 119 14.68 -5.98 -6.33
CA ASN A 119 15.52 -6.74 -7.27
C ASN A 119 14.98 -6.73 -8.71
N ALA A 120 14.33 -5.64 -9.12
CA ALA A 120 13.79 -5.52 -10.46
C ALA A 120 14.91 -5.38 -11.49
N GLU A 121 14.80 -6.13 -12.58
CA GLU A 121 15.71 -6.00 -13.73
C GLU A 121 15.40 -4.73 -14.55
N HIS A 122 16.39 -4.25 -15.29
CA HIS A 122 16.32 -3.01 -16.09
C HIS A 122 15.18 -3.01 -17.13
N SER A 123 14.64 -4.17 -17.50
CA SER A 123 13.58 -4.35 -18.50
C SER A 123 12.17 -3.92 -18.04
N LEU A 124 11.96 -3.70 -16.73
CA LEU A 124 10.65 -3.34 -16.15
C LEU A 124 10.50 -1.83 -15.84
N ALA A 125 11.51 -1.03 -16.15
CA ALA A 125 11.50 0.42 -15.96
C ALA A 125 11.18 1.13 -17.28
N ALA A 126 9.91 1.16 -17.65
CA ALA A 126 9.37 1.99 -18.73
C ALA A 126 8.02 2.57 -18.31
#